data_AF-A0AAN9GIS7-F1
#
_entry.id   AF-A0AAN9GIS7-F1
#
_cell.length_a   1.000
_cell.length_b   1.000
_cell.length_c   1.000
_cell.angle_alpha   90.00
_cell.angle_beta   90.00
_cell.angle_gamma   90.00
#
_symmetry.space_group_name_H-M   'P 1'
#
loop_
_entity.id
_entity.type
_entity.pdbx_description
1 polymer ?
#
loop_
_entity_poly.entity_id
_entity_poly.type
_entity_poly.pdbx_seq_one_letter_code
_entity_poly.pdbx_strand_id
1 'polypeptide(L)'
;MLRWLRRRPWLHRLNVKPEKMVGACASADKGGMTDTQQKDVLDNFREGRYNVLVATSIAEEGLHFPSCNLVTLVNHVTNEIAYMQARGRARAENSEFFIVAGENKGVQQKAKDLDIGEMMMHEAVRQVQALSKQNHVQFLEQLYQIQEKEKKERDAELTLRQNRHLEQGEVEFHCVLCNEFAFRSSDVRRIDNTHYVVIDLDYCLRHTEEMHHPQLLGRIQNVGRLYCNGCEEYRGPILVYRKLKFPCVKLEGFRYTNASGEKNVAKKWVKTKLVVKEMTDNELDQYRKKAVEIGYVFKS
;
A
#
# COMPACT_ATOMS: atom_id res chain seq x y z
N MET A 1 22.67 -1.91 5.19
CA MET A 1 22.97 -2.79 6.35
C MET A 1 23.46 -4.19 5.94
N LEU A 2 22.65 -5.01 5.24
CA LEU A 2 23.02 -6.40 4.92
C LEU A 2 24.39 -6.56 4.24
N ARG A 3 24.66 -5.77 3.19
CA ARG A 3 25.97 -5.75 2.51
C ARG A 3 27.12 -5.38 3.45
N TRP A 4 26.88 -4.52 4.43
CA TRP A 4 27.89 -4.14 5.42
C TRP A 4 28.20 -5.32 6.35
N LEU A 5 27.18 -6.01 6.88
CA LEU A 5 27.35 -7.20 7.73
C LEU A 5 28.17 -8.29 7.03
N ARG A 6 27.81 -8.61 5.79
CA ARG A 6 28.50 -9.65 4.98
C ARG A 6 29.94 -9.30 4.62
N ARG A 7 30.36 -8.03 4.71
CA ARG A 7 31.72 -7.60 4.32
C ARG A 7 32.69 -7.50 5.50
N ARG A 8 32.27 -7.77 6.74
CA ARG A 8 33.15 -7.68 7.91
C ARG A 8 33.73 -9.05 8.28
N PRO A 9 35.04 -9.29 8.15
CA PRO A 9 35.67 -10.59 8.45
C PRO A 9 35.44 -11.07 9.89
N TRP A 10 35.39 -10.15 10.86
CA TRP A 10 35.20 -10.52 12.26
C TRP A 10 33.79 -11.03 12.56
N LEU A 11 32.76 -10.60 11.82
CA LEU A 11 31.39 -11.13 11.95
C LEU A 11 31.30 -12.57 11.40
N HIS A 12 32.06 -12.89 10.35
CA HIS A 12 32.16 -14.26 9.84
C HIS A 12 32.77 -15.21 10.86
N ARG A 13 33.77 -14.76 11.62
CA ARG A 13 34.36 -15.54 12.72
C ARG A 13 33.39 -15.83 13.85
N LEU A 14 32.39 -14.96 14.04
CA LEU A 14 31.29 -15.14 15.00
C LEU A 14 30.11 -15.91 14.40
N ASN A 15 30.28 -16.51 13.20
CA ASN A 15 29.25 -17.27 12.50
C ASN A 15 27.96 -16.47 12.24
N VAL A 16 28.08 -15.16 11.99
CA VAL A 16 26.91 -14.30 11.68
C VAL A 16 26.47 -14.53 10.23
N LYS A 17 25.24 -15.01 10.06
CA LYS A 17 24.60 -15.35 8.78
C LYS A 17 23.38 -14.45 8.59
N PRO A 18 23.57 -13.23 8.06
CA PRO A 18 22.50 -12.25 7.97
C PRO A 18 21.68 -12.43 6.69
N GLU A 19 20.37 -12.21 6.78
CA GLU A 19 19.45 -12.15 5.63
C GLU A 19 18.47 -10.97 5.75
N LYS A 20 17.98 -10.47 4.61
CA LYS A 20 16.98 -9.37 4.58
C LYS A 20 15.56 -9.92 4.67
N MET A 21 14.66 -9.10 5.21
CA MET A 21 13.22 -9.33 5.17
C MET A 21 12.46 -8.02 4.92
N VAL A 22 11.72 -7.93 3.82
CA VAL A 22 11.03 -6.69 3.42
C VAL A 22 9.60 -6.98 2.95
N GLY A 23 8.73 -5.97 2.98
CA GLY A 23 7.33 -6.09 2.57
C GLY A 23 7.10 -6.34 1.08
N ALA A 24 5.89 -6.80 0.77
CA ALA A 24 5.43 -7.08 -0.59
C ALA A 24 5.08 -5.81 -1.40
N CYS A 25 4.94 -4.64 -0.76
CA CYS A 25 4.48 -3.40 -1.41
C CYS A 25 5.48 -2.77 -2.38
N ALA A 26 6.76 -3.18 -2.37
CA ALA A 26 7.71 -2.78 -3.41
C ALA A 26 7.60 -3.76 -4.58
N SER A 27 7.56 -3.27 -5.83
CA SER A 27 7.67 -4.13 -7.02
C SER A 27 8.93 -5.01 -6.93
N ALA A 28 8.92 -6.20 -7.54
CA ALA A 28 10.07 -7.11 -7.53
C ALA A 28 11.38 -6.40 -7.93
N ASP A 29 11.31 -5.52 -8.95
CA ASP A 29 12.41 -4.67 -9.43
C ASP A 29 12.96 -3.68 -8.38
N LYS A 30 12.13 -3.31 -7.39
CA LYS A 30 12.49 -2.45 -6.25
C LYS A 30 12.83 -3.25 -5.00
N GLY A 31 12.96 -4.57 -5.12
CA GLY A 31 13.48 -5.46 -4.08
C GLY A 31 12.47 -5.93 -3.04
N GLY A 32 11.17 -5.82 -3.31
CA GLY A 32 10.11 -6.39 -2.46
C GLY A 32 10.15 -7.91 -2.41
N MET A 33 9.52 -8.50 -1.39
CA MET A 33 9.44 -9.95 -1.22
C MET A 33 8.00 -10.43 -1.25
N THR A 34 7.74 -11.49 -2.00
CA THR A 34 6.48 -12.23 -1.99
C THR A 34 6.28 -12.95 -0.64
N ASP A 35 5.05 -13.29 -0.31
CA ASP A 35 4.73 -14.03 0.93
C ASP A 35 5.46 -15.37 1.01
N THR A 36 5.64 -16.07 -0.12
CA THR A 36 6.40 -17.33 -0.19
C THR A 36 7.86 -17.10 0.19
N GLN A 37 8.50 -16.08 -0.40
CA GLN A 37 9.90 -15.75 -0.06
C GLN A 37 10.06 -15.33 1.41
N GLN A 38 9.08 -14.62 1.97
CA GLN A 38 9.10 -14.24 3.38
C GLN A 38 9.00 -15.47 4.30
N LYS A 39 8.14 -16.44 3.97
CA LYS A 39 8.02 -17.73 4.69
C LYS A 39 9.33 -18.51 4.64
N ASP A 40 9.92 -18.66 3.46
CA ASP A 40 11.18 -19.37 3.29
C ASP A 40 12.31 -18.75 4.13
N VAL A 41 12.39 -17.42 4.18
CA VAL A 41 13.39 -16.73 5.03
C VAL A 41 13.14 -16.99 6.52
N LEU A 42 11.88 -16.98 6.97
CA LEU A 42 11.53 -17.30 8.35
C LEU A 42 11.83 -18.75 8.72
N ASP A 43 11.57 -19.70 7.84
CA ASP A 43 11.86 -21.12 8.07
C ASP A 43 13.38 -21.37 8.14
N ASN A 44 14.14 -20.77 7.22
CA ASN A 44 15.61 -20.81 7.29
C ASN A 44 16.17 -20.14 8.56
N PHE A 45 15.52 -19.11 9.08
CA PHE A 45 15.89 -18.48 10.35
C PHE A 45 15.56 -19.39 11.55
N ARG A 46 14.41 -20.08 11.55
CA ARG A 46 14.05 -21.09 12.56
C ARG A 46 15.04 -22.24 12.63
N GLU A 47 15.50 -22.70 11.48
CA GLU A 47 16.47 -23.78 11.37
C GLU A 47 17.93 -23.33 11.63
N GLY A 48 18.17 -22.05 11.94
CA GLY A 48 19.50 -21.52 12.21
C GLY A 48 20.41 -21.41 10.97
N ARG A 49 19.85 -21.57 9.76
CA ARG A 49 20.58 -21.27 8.50
C ARG A 49 20.89 -19.78 8.41
N TYR A 50 19.98 -18.95 8.90
CA TYR A 50 20.22 -17.55 9.22
C TYR A 50 20.10 -17.34 10.73
N ASN A 51 20.92 -16.47 11.30
CA ASN A 51 20.87 -16.12 12.72
C ASN A 51 20.78 -14.61 12.98
N VAL A 52 20.71 -13.81 11.91
CA VAL A 52 20.42 -12.37 11.98
C VAL A 52 19.45 -12.02 10.86
N LEU A 53 18.32 -11.39 11.19
CA LEU A 53 17.41 -10.82 10.20
C LEU A 53 17.51 -9.30 10.20
N VAL A 54 17.63 -8.73 9.00
CA VAL A 54 17.54 -7.29 8.76
C VAL A 54 16.19 -7.00 8.14
N ALA A 55 15.24 -6.56 8.97
CA ALA A 55 13.86 -6.35 8.56
C ALA A 55 13.47 -4.86 8.48
N THR A 56 12.48 -4.56 7.64
CA THR A 56 11.72 -3.29 7.73
C THR A 56 10.58 -3.42 8.75
N SER A 57 9.66 -2.44 8.80
CA SER A 57 8.45 -2.49 9.65
C SER A 57 7.55 -3.71 9.44
N ILE A 58 7.84 -4.56 8.44
CA ILE A 58 7.19 -5.86 8.29
C ILE A 58 7.42 -6.77 9.51
N ALA A 59 8.50 -6.55 10.26
CA ALA A 59 8.77 -7.32 11.47
C ALA A 59 7.95 -6.86 12.69
N GLU A 60 7.34 -5.68 12.61
CA GLU A 60 6.61 -5.06 13.72
C GLU A 60 5.22 -5.70 13.90
N GLU A 61 4.54 -6.09 12.82
CA GLU A 61 3.16 -6.60 12.90
C GLU A 61 2.91 -7.81 11.99
N GLY A 62 1.97 -8.67 12.39
CA GLY A 62 1.35 -9.68 11.50
C GLY A 62 2.16 -10.95 11.20
N LEU A 63 3.48 -10.96 11.40
CA LEU A 63 4.30 -12.15 11.15
C LEU A 63 4.69 -12.89 12.44
N HIS A 64 4.65 -14.21 12.40
CA HIS A 64 5.06 -15.08 13.51
C HIS A 64 6.59 -15.30 13.48
N PHE A 65 7.33 -14.35 14.04
CA PHE A 65 8.77 -14.51 14.25
C PHE A 65 9.06 -15.55 15.34
N PRO A 66 10.13 -16.34 15.19
CA PRO A 66 10.70 -17.11 16.30
C PRO A 66 11.10 -16.17 17.43
N SER A 67 11.10 -16.66 18.67
CA SER A 67 11.60 -15.91 19.82
C SER A 67 13.08 -15.58 19.61
N CYS A 68 13.40 -14.29 19.54
CA CYS A 68 14.77 -13.82 19.45
C CYS A 68 15.36 -13.59 20.86
N ASN A 69 16.68 -13.74 20.99
CA ASN A 69 17.44 -13.33 22.17
C ASN A 69 18.00 -11.89 22.04
N LEU A 70 17.99 -11.31 20.84
CA LEU A 70 18.44 -9.94 20.62
C LEU A 70 17.54 -9.27 19.58
N VAL A 71 16.99 -8.11 19.93
CA VAL A 71 16.25 -7.26 18.99
C VAL A 71 16.83 -5.86 19.07
N THR A 72 17.11 -5.26 17.90
CA THR A 72 17.68 -3.92 17.82
C THR A 72 16.92 -3.06 16.83
N LEU A 73 16.39 -1.94 17.31
CA LEU A 73 15.84 -0.89 16.47
C LEU A 73 16.93 0.10 16.09
N VAL A 74 17.16 0.30 14.79
CA VAL A 74 18.23 1.19 14.29
C VAL A 74 17.61 2.47 13.72
N ASN A 75 17.80 3.60 14.41
CA ASN A 75 17.25 4.92 14.06
C ASN A 75 15.74 4.90 13.79
N HIS A 76 15.01 3.99 14.42
CA HIS A 76 13.62 3.73 14.10
C HIS A 76 12.79 3.53 15.36
N VAL A 77 11.84 4.45 15.60
CA VAL A 77 10.82 4.34 16.63
C VAL A 77 9.53 4.95 16.05
N THR A 78 8.49 4.14 15.85
CA THR A 78 7.26 4.52 15.14
C THR A 78 6.13 4.87 16.10
N ASN A 79 5.28 3.92 16.45
CA ASN A 79 4.15 4.12 17.36
C ASN A 79 4.22 3.09 18.50
N GLU A 80 3.38 3.27 19.51
CA GLU A 80 3.34 2.48 20.74
C GLU A 80 3.16 0.99 20.45
N ILE A 81 2.27 0.66 19.50
CA ILE A 81 1.96 -0.73 19.12
C ILE A 81 3.19 -1.41 18.50
N ALA A 82 3.75 -0.80 17.46
CA ALA A 82 4.92 -1.33 16.76
C ALA A 82 6.12 -1.47 17.70
N TYR A 83 6.34 -0.50 18.59
CA TYR A 83 7.39 -0.54 19.60
C TYR A 83 7.22 -1.71 20.57
N MET A 84 6.02 -1.87 21.15
CA MET A 84 5.71 -2.99 22.05
C MET A 84 5.83 -4.35 21.35
N GLN A 85 5.36 -4.46 20.09
CA GLN A 85 5.46 -5.70 19.32
C GLN A 85 6.90 -6.06 18.97
N ALA A 86 7.71 -5.07 18.59
CA ALA A 86 9.14 -5.26 18.34
C ALA A 86 9.88 -5.71 19.61
N ARG A 87 9.63 -5.05 20.74
CA ARG A 87 10.14 -5.48 22.06
C ARG A 87 9.68 -6.89 22.39
N GLY A 88 8.42 -7.20 22.08
CA GLY A 88 7.83 -8.53 22.19
C GLY A 88 8.40 -9.60 21.25
N ARG A 89 9.37 -9.31 20.37
CA ARG A 89 10.12 -10.35 19.64
C ARG A 89 11.34 -10.85 20.42
N ALA A 90 11.84 -10.06 21.37
CA ALA A 90 12.85 -10.46 22.34
C ALA A 90 12.16 -11.23 23.48
N ARG A 91 11.92 -12.53 23.28
CA ARG A 91 11.20 -13.41 24.23
C ARG A 91 12.00 -14.62 24.69
N ALA A 92 13.17 -14.86 24.11
CA ALA A 92 14.03 -15.94 24.59
C ALA A 92 14.54 -15.60 26.00
N GLU A 93 14.95 -16.62 26.75
CA GLU A 93 15.57 -16.40 28.05
C GLU A 93 16.82 -15.52 27.89
N ASN A 94 17.01 -14.55 28.80
CA ASN A 94 18.07 -13.55 28.74
C ASN A 94 18.07 -12.70 27.46
N SER A 95 16.89 -12.43 26.89
CA SER A 95 16.80 -11.60 25.71
C SER A 95 17.05 -10.12 25.99
N GLU A 96 17.71 -9.44 25.07
CA GLU A 96 17.98 -8.01 25.14
C GLU A 96 17.26 -7.24 24.02
N PHE A 97 16.83 -6.02 24.35
CA PHE A 97 16.20 -5.10 23.42
C PHE A 97 16.95 -3.76 23.44
N PHE A 98 17.50 -3.37 22.28
CA PHE A 98 18.28 -2.14 22.15
C PHE A 98 17.66 -1.18 21.13
N ILE A 99 17.83 0.11 21.39
CA ILE A 99 17.55 1.18 20.43
C ILE A 99 18.88 1.85 20.12
N VAL A 100 19.35 1.69 18.88
CA VAL A 100 20.52 2.39 18.37
C VAL A 100 20.04 3.64 17.68
N ALA A 101 20.20 4.78 18.34
CA ALA A 101 19.87 6.10 17.81
C ALA A 101 21.15 6.89 17.52
N GLY A 102 21.13 7.69 16.45
CA GLY A 102 22.13 8.74 16.24
C GLY A 102 22.09 9.79 17.34
N GLU A 103 23.05 10.70 17.35
CA GLU A 103 23.22 11.73 18.40
C GLU A 103 22.00 12.66 18.57
N ASN A 104 21.12 12.71 17.57
CA ASN A 104 19.86 13.44 17.64
C ASN A 104 18.93 12.83 18.69
N LYS A 105 18.64 13.60 19.76
CA LYS A 105 17.79 13.18 20.89
C LYS A 105 16.35 12.81 20.53
N GLY A 106 15.88 13.09 19.30
CA GLY A 106 14.48 12.85 18.90
C GLY A 106 14.03 11.40 19.05
N VAL A 107 14.88 10.43 18.66
CA VAL A 107 14.54 9.00 18.79
C VAL A 107 14.52 8.56 20.25
N GLN A 108 15.48 9.02 21.05
CA GLN A 108 15.57 8.69 22.48
C GLN A 108 14.39 9.28 23.26
N GLN A 109 14.04 10.54 23.00
CA GLN A 109 12.89 11.18 23.64
C GLN A 109 11.61 10.45 23.28
N LYS A 110 11.42 10.15 21.98
CA LYS A 110 10.26 9.41 21.52
C LYS A 110 10.14 8.04 22.18
N ALA A 111 11.23 7.30 22.33
CA ALA A 111 11.20 6.01 23.04
C ALA A 111 10.71 6.15 24.49
N LYS A 112 11.17 7.18 25.22
CA LYS A 112 10.68 7.48 26.57
C LYS A 112 9.19 7.83 26.58
N ASP A 113 8.75 8.62 25.62
CA ASP A 113 7.35 9.01 25.49
C ASP A 113 6.47 7.78 25.22
N LEU A 114 6.96 6.80 24.44
CA LEU A 114 6.26 5.54 24.20
C LEU A 114 6.20 4.66 25.45
N ASP A 115 7.27 4.58 26.25
CA ASP A 115 7.26 3.84 27.51
C ASP A 115 6.20 4.43 28.48
N ILE A 116 6.09 5.77 28.54
CA ILE A 116 5.04 6.46 29.31
C ILE A 116 3.66 6.17 28.72
N GLY A 117 3.51 6.23 27.39
CA GLY A 117 2.27 5.92 26.68
C GLY A 117 1.77 4.50 26.97
N GLU A 118 2.67 3.52 27.03
CA GLU A 118 2.33 2.14 27.40
C GLU A 118 1.80 2.05 28.84
N MET A 119 2.44 2.74 29.79
CA MET A 119 1.95 2.79 31.19
C MET A 119 0.55 3.41 31.28
N MET A 120 0.33 4.52 30.57
CA MET A 120 -0.98 5.18 30.51
C MET A 120 -2.04 4.30 29.86
N MET A 121 -1.68 3.57 28.80
CA MET A 121 -2.57 2.63 28.11
C MET A 121 -3.03 1.51 29.06
N HIS A 122 -2.11 0.88 29.79
CA HIS A 122 -2.46 -0.17 30.75
C HIS A 122 -3.39 0.34 31.85
N GLU A 123 -3.14 1.55 32.35
CA GLU A 123 -3.99 2.17 33.35
C GLU A 123 -5.39 2.48 32.81
N ALA A 124 -5.48 3.07 31.62
CA ALA A 124 -6.76 3.32 30.95
C ALA A 124 -7.57 2.03 30.74
N VAL A 125 -6.93 0.94 30.29
CA VAL A 125 -7.59 -0.37 30.13
C VAL A 125 -8.15 -0.87 31.46
N ARG A 126 -7.39 -0.79 32.56
CA ARG A 126 -7.88 -1.20 33.88
C ARG A 126 -9.09 -0.39 34.32
N GLN A 127 -9.04 0.93 34.13
CA GLN A 127 -10.16 1.82 34.48
C GLN A 127 -11.41 1.49 33.67
N VAL A 128 -11.29 1.30 32.36
CA VAL A 128 -12.40 0.91 31.48
C VAL A 128 -12.98 -0.44 31.91
N GLN A 129 -12.13 -1.42 32.23
CA GLN A 129 -12.58 -2.73 32.73
C GLN A 129 -13.31 -2.62 34.08
N ALA A 130 -12.87 -1.73 34.98
CA ALA A 130 -13.53 -1.49 36.26
C ALA A 130 -14.91 -0.84 36.06
N LEU A 131 -14.99 0.20 35.23
CA LEU A 131 -16.26 0.88 34.88
C LEU A 131 -17.28 -0.10 34.28
N SER A 132 -16.81 -0.94 33.36
CA SER A 132 -17.64 -1.97 32.70
C SER A 132 -18.24 -2.97 33.70
N LYS A 133 -17.54 -3.28 34.79
CA LYS A 133 -18.01 -4.20 35.85
C LYS A 133 -18.91 -3.53 36.88
N GLN A 134 -18.66 -2.28 37.24
CA GLN A 134 -19.40 -1.57 38.30
C GLN A 134 -20.77 -1.09 37.83
N ASN A 135 -20.88 -0.53 36.62
CA ASN A 135 -22.15 -0.05 36.08
C ASN A 135 -22.27 -0.36 34.59
N HIS A 136 -22.52 -1.63 34.29
CA HIS A 136 -22.49 -2.16 32.94
C HIS A 136 -23.48 -1.46 31.99
N VAL A 137 -24.69 -1.16 32.47
CA VAL A 137 -25.73 -0.51 31.66
C VAL A 137 -25.32 0.92 31.28
N GLN A 138 -24.87 1.73 32.25
CA GLN A 138 -24.41 3.09 31.99
C GLN A 138 -23.17 3.11 31.07
N PHE A 139 -22.26 2.15 31.23
CA PHE A 139 -21.09 2.00 30.35
C PHE A 139 -21.50 1.73 28.89
N LEU A 140 -22.48 0.84 28.66
CA LEU A 140 -22.99 0.57 27.31
C LEU A 140 -23.69 1.77 26.68
N GLU A 141 -24.45 2.54 27.46
CA GLU A 141 -25.09 3.78 26.97
C GLU A 141 -24.04 4.81 26.53
N GLN A 142 -22.98 5.00 27.31
CA GLN A 142 -21.86 5.88 26.94
C GLN A 142 -21.16 5.41 25.66
N LEU A 143 -20.89 4.10 25.53
CA LEU A 143 -20.30 3.53 24.32
C LEU A 143 -21.18 3.80 23.09
N TYR A 144 -22.50 3.60 23.22
CA TYR A 144 -23.44 3.84 22.12
C TYR A 144 -23.44 5.31 21.70
N GLN A 145 -23.47 6.25 22.65
CA GLN A 145 -23.42 7.69 22.36
C GLN A 145 -22.15 8.10 21.62
N ILE A 146 -20.99 7.55 22.02
CA ILE A 146 -19.70 7.79 21.33
C ILE A 146 -19.77 7.25 19.90
N GLN A 147 -20.23 6.00 19.72
CA GLN A 147 -20.34 5.38 18.40
C GLN A 147 -21.28 6.14 17.46
N GLU A 148 -22.43 6.61 17.98
CA GLU A 148 -23.41 7.37 17.19
C GLU A 148 -22.83 8.73 16.77
N LYS A 149 -22.14 9.42 17.69
CA LYS A 149 -21.46 10.69 17.40
C LYS A 149 -20.36 10.51 16.34
N GLU A 150 -19.47 9.53 16.50
CA GLU A 150 -18.43 9.23 15.52
C GLU A 150 -18.99 8.84 14.16
N LYS A 151 -20.09 8.08 14.12
CA LYS A 151 -20.78 7.75 12.88
C LYS A 151 -21.29 9.01 12.19
N LYS A 152 -22.00 9.89 12.92
CA LYS A 152 -22.51 11.16 12.39
C LYS A 152 -21.39 12.03 11.84
N GLU A 153 -20.26 12.12 12.55
CA GLU A 153 -19.09 12.90 12.12
C GLU A 153 -18.46 12.30 10.85
N ARG A 154 -18.29 10.96 10.78
CA ARG A 154 -17.79 10.27 9.57
C ARG A 154 -18.71 10.46 8.37
N ASP A 155 -20.02 10.32 8.57
CA ASP A 155 -21.03 10.46 7.51
C ASP A 155 -21.07 11.92 7.00
N ALA A 156 -20.95 12.90 7.90
CA ALA A 156 -20.82 14.31 7.56
C ALA A 156 -19.52 14.59 6.79
N GLU A 157 -18.39 14.01 7.20
CA GLU A 157 -17.11 14.17 6.49
C GLU A 157 -17.16 13.54 5.09
N LEU A 158 -17.77 12.36 4.94
CA LEU A 158 -17.99 11.72 3.65
C LEU A 158 -18.85 12.58 2.74
N THR A 159 -19.92 13.17 3.28
CA THR A 159 -20.80 14.10 2.56
C THR A 159 -20.05 15.36 2.12
N LEU A 160 -19.22 15.93 3.00
CA LEU A 160 -18.36 17.08 2.68
C LEU A 160 -17.24 16.75 1.67
N ARG A 161 -16.73 15.51 1.68
CA ARG A 161 -15.77 15.02 0.67
C ARG A 161 -16.42 14.86 -0.69
N GLN A 162 -17.68 14.39 -0.73
CA GLN A 162 -18.45 14.26 -1.97
C GLN A 162 -18.88 15.63 -2.53
N ASN A 163 -19.17 16.61 -1.66
CA ASN A 163 -19.64 17.94 -2.05
C ASN A 163 -18.52 18.99 -2.28
N ARG A 164 -17.23 18.62 -2.19
CA ARG A 164 -16.13 19.53 -2.51
C ARG A 164 -16.03 19.71 -4.03
N HIS A 165 -16.58 20.81 -4.55
CA HIS A 165 -16.43 21.35 -5.92
C HIS A 165 -15.96 20.30 -6.94
N LEU A 166 -16.86 19.37 -7.28
CA LEU A 166 -16.59 18.42 -8.35
C LEU A 166 -16.44 19.18 -9.66
N GLU A 167 -15.40 18.85 -10.42
CA GLU A 167 -15.22 19.40 -11.76
C GLU A 167 -16.39 18.91 -12.62
N GLN A 168 -17.24 19.84 -13.05
CA GLN A 168 -18.32 19.56 -14.01
C GLN A 168 -17.78 19.76 -15.42
N GLY A 169 -17.87 18.72 -16.24
CA GLY A 169 -17.42 18.76 -17.63
C GLY A 169 -16.46 17.64 -17.99
N GLU A 170 -16.13 17.59 -19.27
CA GLU A 170 -15.18 16.64 -19.81
C GLU A 170 -13.74 17.16 -19.63
N VAL A 171 -12.84 16.29 -19.19
CA VAL A 171 -11.44 16.61 -18.94
C VAL A 171 -10.56 15.73 -19.80
N GLU A 172 -9.63 16.33 -20.53
CA GLU A 172 -8.67 15.60 -21.36
C GLU A 172 -7.38 15.34 -20.60
N PHE A 173 -6.90 14.11 -20.69
CA PHE A 173 -5.61 13.68 -20.16
C PHE A 173 -4.59 13.58 -21.28
N HIS A 174 -3.42 14.14 -21.02
CA HIS A 174 -2.28 14.17 -21.93
C HIS A 174 -1.07 13.53 -21.25
N CYS A 175 -0.16 12.96 -22.04
CA CYS A 175 1.11 12.46 -21.51
C CYS A 175 1.86 13.58 -20.78
N VAL A 176 2.40 13.27 -19.59
CA VAL A 176 3.13 14.25 -18.79
C VAL A 176 4.42 14.74 -19.47
N LEU A 177 5.06 13.91 -20.30
CA LEU A 177 6.30 14.25 -20.99
C LEU A 177 6.07 14.93 -22.35
N CYS A 178 5.45 14.24 -23.31
CA CYS A 178 5.30 14.75 -24.67
C CYS A 178 4.01 15.56 -24.92
N ASN A 179 3.11 15.66 -23.94
CA ASN A 179 1.81 16.34 -24.06
C ASN A 179 0.86 15.77 -25.13
N GLU A 180 1.17 14.60 -25.69
CA GLU A 180 0.29 13.88 -26.61
C GLU A 180 -1.01 13.49 -25.90
N PHE A 181 -2.15 13.66 -26.59
CA PHE A 181 -3.47 13.30 -26.08
C PHE A 181 -3.54 11.79 -25.75
N ALA A 182 -4.17 11.46 -24.62
CA ALA A 182 -4.30 10.08 -24.16
C ALA A 182 -5.77 9.62 -24.16
N PHE A 183 -6.60 10.20 -23.30
CA PHE A 183 -8.01 9.81 -23.12
C PHE A 183 -8.80 10.93 -22.44
N ARG A 184 -10.13 10.82 -22.43
CA ARG A 184 -11.01 11.76 -21.71
C ARG A 184 -11.50 11.17 -20.40
N SER A 185 -11.93 12.02 -19.47
CA SER A 185 -12.50 11.61 -18.19
C SER A 185 -13.75 10.72 -18.36
N SER A 186 -14.51 10.94 -19.44
CA SER A 186 -15.68 10.16 -19.85
C SER A 186 -15.33 8.71 -20.24
N ASP A 187 -14.10 8.47 -20.69
CA ASP A 187 -13.59 7.16 -21.13
C ASP A 187 -13.09 6.30 -19.97
N VAL A 188 -13.13 6.80 -18.73
CA VAL A 188 -12.57 6.09 -17.57
C VAL A 188 -13.68 5.44 -16.75
N ARG A 189 -13.48 4.19 -16.35
CA ARG A 189 -14.31 3.48 -15.37
C ARG A 189 -13.47 2.89 -14.25
N ARG A 190 -14.12 2.65 -13.11
CA ARG A 190 -13.53 1.89 -12.01
C ARG A 190 -13.96 0.42 -12.08
N ILE A 191 -13.01 -0.47 -11.79
CA ILE A 191 -13.23 -1.89 -11.54
C ILE A 191 -12.85 -2.17 -10.08
N ASP A 192 -13.71 -2.89 -9.36
CA ASP A 192 -13.56 -3.24 -7.95
C ASP A 192 -13.23 -2.00 -7.09
N ASN A 193 -13.88 -0.86 -7.39
CA ASN A 193 -13.69 0.45 -6.75
C ASN A 193 -12.26 1.06 -6.77
N THR A 194 -11.27 0.35 -7.29
CA THR A 194 -9.85 0.65 -7.06
C THR A 194 -9.04 0.82 -8.35
N HIS A 195 -9.40 0.10 -9.41
CA HIS A 195 -8.66 0.09 -10.68
C HIS A 195 -9.32 1.01 -11.69
N TYR A 196 -8.59 2.01 -12.18
CA TYR A 196 -9.09 3.00 -13.14
C TYR A 196 -8.66 2.59 -14.54
N VAL A 197 -9.61 2.19 -15.37
CA VAL A 197 -9.37 1.65 -16.71
C VAL A 197 -9.99 2.54 -17.77
N VAL A 198 -9.33 2.63 -18.93
CA VAL A 198 -9.86 3.32 -20.10
C VAL A 198 -10.67 2.32 -20.92
N ILE A 199 -11.93 2.66 -21.20
CA ILE A 199 -12.86 1.82 -21.98
C ILE A 199 -12.98 2.27 -23.44
N ASP A 200 -12.44 3.44 -23.79
CA ASP A 200 -12.22 3.81 -25.19
C ASP A 200 -11.11 2.93 -25.79
N LEU A 201 -11.48 2.13 -26.79
CA LEU A 201 -10.55 1.22 -27.45
C LEU A 201 -9.56 1.95 -28.35
N ASP A 202 -9.87 3.16 -28.82
CA ASP A 202 -8.92 3.96 -29.60
C ASP A 202 -7.69 4.34 -28.76
N TYR A 203 -7.79 4.22 -27.44
CA TYR A 203 -6.62 4.36 -26.57
C TYR A 203 -5.50 3.38 -26.92
N CYS A 204 -5.81 2.18 -27.44
CA CYS A 204 -4.81 1.20 -27.90
C CYS A 204 -3.94 1.70 -29.06
N LEU A 205 -4.42 2.67 -29.83
CA LEU A 205 -3.65 3.32 -30.90
C LEU A 205 -2.64 4.34 -30.36
N ARG A 206 -2.75 4.70 -29.07
CA ARG A 206 -1.99 5.78 -28.43
C ARG A 206 -0.99 5.26 -27.37
N HIS A 207 -0.80 3.96 -27.25
CA HIS A 207 0.17 3.35 -26.35
C HIS A 207 0.79 2.05 -26.88
N THR A 208 1.99 1.75 -26.39
CA THR A 208 2.70 0.49 -26.62
C THR A 208 2.49 -0.43 -25.41
N GLU A 209 2.32 -1.72 -25.66
CA GLU A 209 2.15 -2.73 -24.63
C GLU A 209 3.39 -3.62 -24.51
N GLU A 210 3.90 -3.77 -23.29
CA GLU A 210 4.98 -4.72 -22.96
C GLU A 210 4.43 -5.80 -22.02
N MET A 211 4.34 -7.04 -22.50
CA MET A 211 3.77 -8.16 -21.73
C MET A 211 4.82 -8.77 -20.80
N HIS A 212 4.38 -9.19 -19.61
CA HIS A 212 5.18 -9.96 -18.67
C HIS A 212 4.39 -11.14 -18.13
N HIS A 213 5.04 -11.99 -17.34
CA HIS A 213 4.36 -13.13 -16.73
C HIS A 213 3.17 -12.67 -15.87
N PRO A 214 1.97 -13.26 -16.00
CA PRO A 214 0.78 -12.83 -15.26
C PRO A 214 0.98 -12.86 -13.75
N GLN A 215 0.57 -11.77 -13.08
CA GLN A 215 0.58 -11.63 -11.63
C GLN A 215 -0.86 -11.52 -11.13
N LEU A 216 -1.32 -12.50 -10.34
CA LEU A 216 -2.66 -12.47 -9.76
C LEU A 216 -2.80 -11.39 -8.68
N LEU A 217 -3.88 -10.62 -8.77
CA LEU A 217 -4.30 -9.57 -7.84
C LEU A 217 -5.79 -9.81 -7.51
N GLY A 218 -6.07 -10.87 -6.76
CA GLY A 218 -7.44 -11.30 -6.48
C GLY A 218 -8.16 -11.79 -7.74
N ARG A 219 -9.19 -11.07 -8.18
CA ARG A 219 -9.99 -11.39 -9.38
C ARG A 219 -9.42 -10.82 -10.68
N ILE A 220 -8.34 -10.05 -10.58
CA ILE A 220 -7.68 -9.37 -11.69
C ILE A 220 -6.29 -9.95 -11.87
N GLN A 221 -5.78 -9.94 -13.10
CA GLN A 221 -4.39 -10.29 -13.39
C GLN A 221 -3.68 -9.06 -13.96
N ASN A 222 -2.48 -8.74 -13.46
CA ASN A 222 -1.58 -7.81 -14.14
C ASN A 222 -0.70 -8.58 -15.11
N VAL A 223 -0.78 -8.26 -16.40
CA VAL A 223 -0.13 -9.03 -17.49
C VAL A 223 0.89 -8.21 -18.28
N GLY A 224 1.05 -6.93 -17.98
CA GLY A 224 1.96 -6.09 -18.74
C GLY A 224 2.00 -4.63 -18.31
N ARG A 225 2.73 -3.83 -19.08
CA ARG A 225 2.94 -2.39 -18.87
C ARG A 225 2.55 -1.63 -20.14
N LEU A 226 1.99 -0.44 -19.93
CA LEU A 226 1.59 0.52 -20.95
C LEU A 226 2.62 1.64 -21.02
N TYR A 227 3.01 2.03 -22.23
CA TYR A 227 3.93 3.14 -22.48
C TYR A 227 3.39 4.08 -23.54
N CYS A 228 3.79 5.35 -23.47
CA CYS A 228 3.45 6.34 -24.49
C CYS A 228 4.10 6.02 -25.84
N ASN A 229 3.37 6.10 -26.95
CA ASN A 229 3.94 5.91 -28.29
C ASN A 229 5.01 6.95 -28.63
N GLY A 230 4.76 8.22 -28.33
CA GLY A 230 5.69 9.29 -28.71
C GLY A 230 6.96 9.43 -27.85
N CYS A 231 6.97 8.97 -26.59
CA CYS A 231 8.08 9.23 -25.67
C CYS A 231 8.39 8.11 -24.68
N GLU A 232 7.73 6.96 -24.79
CA GLU A 232 7.93 5.79 -23.92
C GLU A 232 7.66 6.03 -22.43
N GLU A 233 7.01 7.13 -22.06
CA GLU A 233 6.61 7.38 -20.66
C GLU A 233 5.65 6.28 -20.18
N TYR A 234 5.90 5.77 -18.97
CA TYR A 234 5.08 4.73 -18.37
C TYR A 234 3.69 5.25 -17.98
N ARG A 235 2.65 4.59 -18.49
CA ARG A 235 1.24 5.03 -18.36
C ARG A 235 0.41 4.18 -17.40
N GLY A 236 0.86 2.97 -17.07
CA GLY A 236 0.18 2.09 -16.13
C GLY A 236 0.25 0.61 -16.49
N PRO A 237 -0.36 -0.28 -15.69
CA PRO A 237 -0.38 -1.71 -15.97
C PRO A 237 -1.48 -2.11 -16.96
N ILE A 238 -1.31 -3.29 -17.56
CA ILE A 238 -2.33 -3.97 -18.35
C ILE A 238 -3.04 -4.97 -17.44
N LEU A 239 -4.34 -4.80 -17.25
CA LEU A 239 -5.13 -5.65 -16.37
C LEU A 239 -6.02 -6.59 -17.17
N VAL A 240 -6.18 -7.83 -16.71
CA VAL A 240 -7.18 -8.77 -17.22
C VAL A 240 -8.26 -8.96 -16.17
N TYR A 241 -9.50 -8.64 -16.53
CA TYR A 241 -10.69 -8.81 -15.70
C TYR A 241 -11.78 -9.51 -16.50
N ARG A 242 -12.37 -10.59 -15.96
CA ARG A 242 -13.38 -11.42 -16.66
C ARG A 242 -12.98 -11.80 -18.11
N LYS A 243 -11.71 -12.18 -18.29
CA LYS A 243 -11.06 -12.55 -19.57
C LYS A 243 -10.97 -11.41 -20.61
N LEU A 244 -11.14 -10.16 -20.18
CA LEU A 244 -10.97 -8.98 -21.03
C LEU A 244 -9.74 -8.20 -20.58
N LYS A 245 -8.98 -7.71 -21.57
CA LYS A 245 -7.79 -6.89 -21.36
C LYS A 245 -8.23 -5.43 -21.22
N PHE A 246 -7.71 -4.74 -20.22
CA PHE A 246 -7.98 -3.34 -19.94
C PHE A 246 -6.69 -2.56 -19.73
N PRO A 247 -6.54 -1.40 -20.36
CA PRO A 247 -5.49 -0.47 -20.03
C PRO A 247 -5.82 0.25 -18.72
N CYS A 248 -5.09 -0.06 -17.64
CA CYS A 248 -5.24 0.61 -16.35
C CYS A 248 -4.28 1.79 -16.26
N VAL A 249 -4.81 2.98 -16.00
CA VAL A 249 -4.05 4.22 -16.05
C VAL A 249 -3.53 4.65 -14.67
N LYS A 250 -2.25 5.02 -14.61
CA LYS A 250 -1.62 5.64 -13.45
C LYS A 250 -1.42 7.12 -13.70
N LEU A 251 -2.07 7.96 -12.91
CA LEU A 251 -2.07 9.41 -13.09
C LEU A 251 -0.68 10.07 -13.06
N GLU A 252 0.34 9.40 -12.51
CA GLU A 252 1.73 9.89 -12.52
C GLU A 252 2.26 10.12 -13.95
N GLY A 253 1.77 9.35 -14.94
CA GLY A 253 2.15 9.49 -16.35
C GLY A 253 1.33 10.53 -17.13
N PHE A 254 0.41 11.25 -16.48
CA PHE A 254 -0.52 12.16 -17.16
C PHE A 254 -0.60 13.55 -16.51
N ARG A 255 -0.87 14.54 -17.37
CA ARG A 255 -1.36 15.86 -16.98
C ARG A 255 -2.78 16.05 -17.52
N TYR A 256 -3.56 16.90 -16.89
CA TYR A 256 -4.91 17.23 -17.33
C TYR A 256 -5.19 18.71 -17.16
N THR A 257 -6.13 19.24 -17.93
CA THR A 257 -6.58 20.63 -17.81
C THR A 257 -7.95 20.63 -17.13
N ASN A 258 -8.10 21.38 -16.03
CA ASN A 258 -9.38 21.49 -15.32
C ASN A 258 -10.34 22.46 -16.05
N ALA A 259 -11.58 22.61 -15.57
CA ALA A 259 -12.57 23.49 -16.19
C ALA A 259 -12.16 24.98 -16.20
N SER A 260 -11.23 25.40 -15.33
CA SER A 260 -10.66 26.75 -15.34
C SER A 260 -9.50 26.95 -16.33
N GLY A 261 -9.12 25.92 -17.09
CA GLY A 261 -8.04 26.00 -18.08
C GLY A 261 -6.63 25.81 -17.49
N GLU A 262 -6.51 25.48 -16.21
CA GLU A 262 -5.23 25.25 -15.54
C GLU A 262 -4.72 23.83 -15.77
N LYS A 263 -3.43 23.73 -16.12
CA LYS A 263 -2.75 22.45 -16.30
C LYS A 263 -2.32 21.88 -14.94
N ASN A 264 -2.79 20.69 -14.64
CA ASN A 264 -2.63 20.00 -13.35
C ASN A 264 -1.97 18.62 -13.52
N VAL A 265 -1.36 18.13 -12.43
CA VAL A 265 -0.83 16.76 -12.29
C VAL A 265 -1.28 16.21 -10.94
N ALA A 266 -1.70 14.95 -10.89
CA ALA A 266 -2.17 14.31 -9.67
C ALA A 266 -1.55 12.93 -9.47
N LYS A 267 -1.20 12.58 -8.23
CA LYS A 267 -0.76 11.20 -7.89
C LYS A 267 -1.91 10.26 -7.51
N LYS A 268 -3.09 10.81 -7.21
CA LYS A 268 -4.27 10.05 -6.74
C LYS A 268 -5.52 10.61 -7.41
N TRP A 269 -6.43 9.73 -7.84
CA TRP A 269 -7.67 10.10 -8.50
C TRP A 269 -8.56 11.02 -7.67
N VAL A 270 -8.61 10.83 -6.36
CA VAL A 270 -9.35 11.73 -5.44
C VAL A 270 -8.90 13.19 -5.56
N LYS A 271 -7.63 13.46 -5.91
CA LYS A 271 -7.13 14.84 -6.09
C LYS A 271 -7.60 15.50 -7.39
N THR A 272 -8.08 14.71 -8.36
CA THR A 272 -8.59 15.25 -9.63
C THR A 272 -9.95 15.91 -9.47
N LYS A 273 -10.67 15.63 -8.36
CA LYS A 273 -12.06 16.05 -8.13
C LYS A 273 -13.04 15.58 -9.22
N LEU A 274 -12.65 14.59 -10.02
CA LEU A 274 -13.51 13.94 -11.01
C LEU A 274 -14.31 12.81 -10.36
N VAL A 275 -15.58 12.68 -10.75
CA VAL A 275 -16.39 11.51 -10.41
C VAL A 275 -16.19 10.44 -11.48
N VAL A 276 -15.45 9.39 -11.13
CA VAL A 276 -15.29 8.23 -12.02
C VAL A 276 -16.31 7.15 -11.63
N LYS A 277 -17.19 6.80 -12.57
CA LYS A 277 -18.25 5.80 -12.35
C LYS A 277 -17.65 4.39 -12.28
N GLU A 278 -18.30 3.51 -11.52
CA GLU A 278 -18.01 2.07 -11.56
C GLU A 278 -18.45 1.51 -12.91
N MET A 279 -17.70 0.54 -13.44
CA MET A 279 -18.06 -0.15 -14.67
C MET A 279 -19.34 -0.95 -14.48
N THR A 280 -20.34 -0.68 -15.31
CA THR A 280 -21.59 -1.45 -15.32
C THR A 280 -21.46 -2.72 -16.17
N ASP A 281 -22.29 -3.74 -15.90
CA ASP A 281 -22.28 -4.98 -16.70
C ASP A 281 -22.64 -4.69 -18.18
N ASN A 282 -23.52 -3.73 -18.45
CA ASN A 282 -23.85 -3.33 -19.83
C ASN A 282 -22.66 -2.69 -20.56
N GLU A 283 -21.91 -1.80 -19.89
CA GLU A 283 -20.68 -1.22 -20.47
C GLU A 283 -19.62 -2.29 -20.71
N LEU A 284 -19.50 -3.26 -19.80
CA LEU A 284 -18.58 -4.39 -19.94
C LEU A 284 -18.93 -5.25 -21.17
N ASP A 285 -20.20 -5.51 -21.41
CA ASP A 285 -20.67 -6.27 -22.58
C ASP A 285 -20.47 -5.51 -23.88
N GLN A 286 -20.70 -4.19 -23.88
CA GLN A 286 -20.41 -3.34 -25.03
C GLN A 286 -18.90 -3.30 -25.34
N TYR A 287 -18.07 -3.15 -24.30
CA TYR A 287 -16.62 -3.19 -24.43
C TYR A 287 -16.17 -4.54 -24.99
N ARG A 288 -16.69 -5.66 -24.48
CA ARG A 288 -16.40 -7.01 -24.97
C ARG A 288 -16.64 -7.14 -26.47
N LYS A 289 -17.81 -6.71 -26.95
CA LYS A 289 -18.17 -6.81 -28.38
C LYS A 289 -17.16 -6.06 -29.24
N LYS A 290 -16.90 -4.79 -28.92
CA LYS A 290 -15.94 -3.96 -29.67
C LYS A 290 -14.51 -4.49 -29.59
N ALA A 291 -14.08 -4.96 -28.41
CA ALA A 291 -12.73 -5.49 -28.21
C ALA A 291 -12.49 -6.76 -29.06
N VAL A 292 -13.50 -7.61 -29.21
CA VAL A 292 -13.45 -8.78 -30.10
C VAL A 292 -13.36 -8.34 -31.56
N GLU A 293 -14.16 -7.35 -31.98
CA GLU A 293 -14.15 -6.83 -33.36
C GLU A 293 -12.78 -6.31 -33.79
N ILE A 294 -12.06 -5.61 -32.91
CA ILE A 294 -10.72 -5.07 -33.20
C ILE A 294 -9.58 -6.02 -32.80
N GLY A 295 -9.89 -7.23 -32.34
CA GLY A 295 -8.88 -8.21 -31.90
C GLY A 295 -8.13 -7.85 -30.62
N TYR A 296 -8.60 -6.87 -29.85
CA TYR A 296 -8.03 -6.43 -28.56
C TYR A 296 -8.48 -7.35 -27.41
N VAL A 297 -8.22 -8.64 -27.55
CA VAL A 297 -8.59 -9.67 -26.57
C VAL A 297 -7.36 -10.28 -25.92
N PHE A 298 -7.48 -10.67 -24.65
CA PHE A 298 -6.43 -11.45 -23.99
C PHE A 298 -6.51 -12.91 -24.46
N LYS A 299 -5.53 -13.35 -25.24
CA LYS A 299 -5.38 -14.76 -25.61
C LYS A 299 -4.66 -15.46 -24.46
N SER A 300 -5.36 -16.40 -23.84
CA SER A 300 -4.84 -17.28 -22.76
C SER A 300 -3.68 -18.13 -23.25
#